data_AF-A0A370K061-F1
#
_entry.id   AF-A0A370K061-F1
#
_cell.length_a   1.000
_cell.length_b   1.000
_cell.length_c   1.000
_cell.angle_alpha   90.00
_cell.angle_beta   90.00
_cell.angle_gamma   90.00
#
_symmetry.space_group_name_H-M   'P 1'
#
loop_
_entity.id
_entity.type
_entity.pdbx_description
1 polymer ?
#
loop_
_entity_poly.entity_id
_entity_poly.type
_entity_poly.pdbx_seq_one_letter_code
_entity_poly.pdbx_strand_id
1 'polypeptide(L)' 'MNTLVLAWILLLAFAFLNNYIVYRLLRERQRTELMWISTVATVVPIGLFALWPGALTLMSFPLLQSLGMLLILRLAQKP' A
#
# COMPACT_ATOMS: atom_id res chain seq x y z
N MET A 1 -16.33 16.22 12.65
CA MET A 1 -15.58 14.95 12.55
C MET A 1 -14.16 15.18 13.05
N ASN A 2 -13.62 14.27 13.85
CA ASN A 2 -12.24 14.36 14.37
C ASN A 2 -11.24 14.16 13.20
N THR A 3 -10.24 15.03 13.09
CA THR A 3 -9.17 14.98 12.07
C THR A 3 -8.49 13.61 12.00
N LEU A 4 -8.37 12.93 13.14
CA LEU A 4 -7.85 11.56 13.23
C LEU A 4 -8.72 10.54 12.46
N VAL A 5 -10.05 10.67 12.59
CA VAL A 5 -11.01 9.79 11.89
C VAL A 5 -10.93 10.01 10.39
N LEU A 6 -10.80 11.26 9.95
CA LEU A 6 -10.63 11.59 8.54
C LEU A 6 -9.33 10.98 7.98
N ALA A 7 -8.23 11.05 8.73
CA ALA A 7 -6.96 10.45 8.35
C ALA A 7 -7.07 8.92 8.20
N TRP A 8 -7.76 8.24 9.12
CA TRP A 8 -8.04 6.81 9.01
C TRP A 8 -8.87 6.46 7.79
N ILE A 9 -9.94 7.20 7.51
CA ILE A 9 -10.79 6.97 6.33
C ILE A 9 -9.98 7.13 5.05
N LEU A 10 -9.21 8.20 4.93
CA LEU A 10 -8.36 8.47 3.77
C LEU A 10 -7.29 7.37 3.61
N LEU A 11 -6.64 6.98 4.70
CA LEU A 11 -5.60 5.96 4.70
C LEU A 11 -6.16 4.59 4.28
N LEU A 12 -7.31 4.18 4.79
CA LEU A 12 -7.96 2.92 4.41
C LEU A 12 -8.49 2.96 2.97
N ALA A 13 -9.09 4.07 2.54
CA ALA A 13 -9.55 4.24 1.16
C ALA A 13 -8.39 4.17 0.17
N PHE A 14 -7.27 4.84 0.49
CA PHE A 14 -6.08 4.81 -0.34
C PHE A 14 -5.41 3.42 -0.36
N ALA A 15 -5.34 2.75 0.80
CA ALA A 15 -4.88 1.37 0.92
C ALA A 15 -5.67 0.41 0.03
N PHE A 16 -7.00 0.54 0.05
CA PHE A 16 -7.91 -0.30 -0.72
C PHE A 16 -7.75 -0.06 -2.22
N LEU A 17 -7.81 1.21 -2.66
CA LEU A 17 -7.63 1.57 -4.07
C LEU A 17 -6.29 1.10 -4.61
N ASN A 18 -5.21 1.28 -3.85
CA ASN A 18 -3.89 0.88 -4.32
C ASN A 18 -3.75 -0.65 -4.45
N ASN A 19 -4.18 -1.41 -3.43
CA ASN A 19 -4.17 -2.88 -3.53
C ASN A 19 -5.05 -3.39 -4.68
N TYR A 20 -6.18 -2.73 -4.96
CA TYR A 20 -7.03 -3.07 -6.09
C TYR A 20 -6.32 -2.84 -7.44
N ILE A 21 -5.64 -1.70 -7.61
CA ILE A 21 -4.86 -1.39 -8.83
C ILE A 21 -3.74 -2.40 -9.01
N VAL A 22 -2.99 -2.69 -7.94
CA VAL A 22 -1.90 -3.67 -7.97
C VAL A 22 -2.42 -5.07 -8.29
N TYR A 23 -3.52 -5.49 -7.66
CA TYR A 23 -4.16 -6.77 -7.94
C TYR A 23 -4.56 -6.89 -9.41
N ARG A 24 -5.20 -5.85 -9.97
CA ARG A 24 -5.58 -5.83 -11.38
C ARG A 24 -4.34 -5.95 -12.29
N LEU A 25 -3.30 -5.18 -12.02
CA LEU A 25 -2.05 -5.19 -12.79
C LEU A 25 -1.34 -6.57 -12.73
N LEU A 26 -1.27 -7.18 -11.54
CA LEU A 26 -0.67 -8.50 -11.36
C LEU A 26 -1.51 -9.61 -12.00
N ARG A 27 -2.84 -9.50 -11.93
CA ARG A 27 -3.76 -10.45 -12.56
C ARG A 27 -3.66 -10.44 -14.08
N GLU A 28 -3.55 -9.26 -14.69
CA GLU A 28 -3.32 -9.11 -16.13
C GLU A 28 -1.99 -9.75 -16.59
N ARG A 29 -1.01 -9.85 -15.69
CA ARG A 29 0.29 -10.48 -15.95
C ARG A 29 0.40 -11.93 -15.47
N GLN A 30 -0.66 -12.51 -14.92
CA GLN A 30 -0.66 -13.81 -14.23
C GLN A 30 0.39 -13.95 -13.11
N ARG A 31 0.80 -12.83 -12.49
CA ARG A 31 1.81 -12.77 -11.42
C ARG A 31 1.20 -12.47 -10.05
N THR A 32 0.07 -13.12 -9.73
CA THR A 32 -0.65 -12.86 -8.46
C THR A 32 0.15 -13.29 -7.23
N GLU A 33 1.20 -14.11 -7.39
CA GLU A 33 2.14 -14.45 -6.33
C GLU A 33 2.87 -13.23 -5.77
N LEU A 34 2.96 -12.10 -6.50
CA LEU A 34 3.58 -10.87 -6.01
C LEU A 34 2.66 -10.01 -5.12
N MET A 35 1.40 -10.41 -4.92
CA MET A 35 0.43 -9.67 -4.09
C MET A 35 0.92 -9.48 -2.65
N TRP A 36 1.71 -10.42 -2.11
CA TRP A 36 2.23 -10.31 -0.75
C TRP A 36 3.07 -9.04 -0.55
N ILE A 37 3.77 -8.57 -1.60
CA ILE A 37 4.57 -7.33 -1.54
C ILE A 37 3.65 -6.14 -1.30
N SER A 38 2.53 -6.07 -2.03
CA SER A 38 1.52 -5.02 -1.87
C SER A 38 0.85 -5.08 -0.50
N THR A 39 0.55 -6.30 -0.02
CA THR A 39 -0.03 -6.51 1.30
C THR A 39 0.93 -6.04 2.39
N VAL A 40 2.21 -6.42 2.35
CA VAL A 40 3.22 -5.98 3.33
C VAL A 40 3.42 -4.47 3.27
N ALA A 41 3.57 -3.90 2.07
CA ALA A 41 3.72 -2.47 1.87
C ALA A 41 2.51 -1.65 2.36
N THR A 42 1.35 -2.30 2.52
CA THR A 42 0.14 -1.69 3.10
C THR A 42 0.07 -1.92 4.60
N VAL A 43 0.17 -3.16 5.08
CA VAL A 43 -0.04 -3.52 6.48
C VAL A 43 1.00 -2.87 7.40
N VAL A 44 2.26 -2.78 6.96
CA VAL A 44 3.33 -2.15 7.76
C VAL A 44 3.02 -0.69 8.09
N PRO A 45 2.76 0.21 7.13
CA PRO A 45 2.44 1.60 7.45
C PRO A 45 1.07 1.78 8.13
N ILE A 46 0.07 0.92 7.88
CA ILE A 46 -1.17 0.92 8.70
C ILE A 46 -0.83 0.62 10.16
N GLY A 47 -0.04 -0.42 10.42
CA GLY A 47 0.38 -0.80 11.76
C GLY A 47 1.19 0.31 12.45
N LEU A 48 2.12 0.94 11.72
CA LEU A 48 2.88 2.08 12.24
C LEU A 48 1.97 3.26 12.59
N PHE A 49 0.99 3.58 11.74
CA PHE A 49 0.02 4.64 12.02
C PHE A 49 -0.90 4.31 13.21
N ALA A 50 -1.25 3.03 13.40
CA ALA A 50 -2.02 2.58 14.55
C ALA A 50 -1.26 2.72 15.87
N LEU A 51 0.04 2.42 15.87
CA LEU A 51 0.90 2.47 17.06
C LEU A 51 1.31 3.91 17.41
N TRP A 52 1.62 4.72 16.40
CA TRP A 52 2.04 6.11 16.57
C TRP A 52 1.34 7.01 15.55
N PRO A 53 0.09 7.43 15.81
CA PRO A 53 -0.64 8.28 14.89
C PRO A 53 0.03 9.66 14.78
N GLY A 54 0.67 9.92 13.64
CA GLY A 54 1.34 11.17 13.34
C GLY A 54 1.47 11.46 11.85
N ALA A 55 1.84 12.69 11.52
CA ALA A 55 2.06 13.12 10.13
C ALA A 55 3.19 12.31 9.46
N LEU A 56 4.25 11.97 10.19
CA LEU A 56 5.37 11.18 9.69
C LEU A 56 4.95 9.74 9.31
N THR A 57 4.14 9.09 10.15
CA THR A 57 3.61 7.75 9.85
C THR A 57 2.62 7.78 8.69
N LEU A 58 1.86 8.87 8.52
CA LEU A 58 1.01 9.09 7.34
C LEU A 58 1.85 9.22 6.06
N MET A 59 2.96 9.96 6.09
CA MET A 59 3.87 10.12 4.96
C MET A 59 4.63 8.82 4.61
N SER A 60 4.85 7.93 5.59
CA SER A 60 5.47 6.62 5.33
C SER A 60 4.63 5.74 4.40
N PHE A 61 3.30 5.94 4.39
CA PHE A 61 2.35 5.15 3.62
C PHE A 61 2.59 5.24 2.09
N PRO A 62 2.55 6.44 1.46
CA PRO A 62 2.84 6.56 0.03
C PRO A 62 4.28 6.17 -0.33
N LEU A 63 5.25 6.36 0.57
CA LEU A 63 6.66 5.99 0.33
C LEU A 63 6.84 4.48 0.24
N LEU A 64 6.34 3.74 1.23
CA LEU A 64 6.41 2.28 1.25
C LEU A 64 5.59 1.65 0.13
N GLN A 65 4.43 2.22 -0.20
CA GLN A 65 3.66 1.80 -1.37
C GLN A 65 4.39 2.04 -2.68
N SER A 66 5.07 3.17 -2.85
CA SER A 66 5.84 3.48 -4.07
C SER A 66 7.01 2.50 -4.25
N LEU A 67 7.71 2.17 -3.16
CA LEU A 67 8.76 1.16 -3.15
C LEU A 67 8.22 -0.24 -3.47
N GLY A 68 7.07 -0.62 -2.88
CA GLY A 68 6.39 -1.87 -3.18
C GLY A 68 5.99 -1.97 -4.65
N MET A 69 5.44 -0.90 -5.22
CA MET A 69 5.07 -0.84 -6.63
C MET A 69 6.29 -0.95 -7.55
N LEU A 70 7.39 -0.28 -7.22
CA LEU A 70 8.66 -0.40 -7.95
C LEU A 70 9.21 -1.83 -7.93
N LEU A 71 9.17 -2.49 -6.78
CA LEU A 71 9.55 -3.90 -6.64
C LEU A 71 8.67 -4.81 -7.49
N ILE A 72 7.34 -4.62 -7.42
CA ILE A 72 6.37 -5.38 -8.22
C ILE A 72 6.64 -5.18 -9.71
N LEU A 73 6.83 -3.94 -10.17
CA LEU A 73 7.11 -3.67 -11.58
C LEU A 73 8.41 -4.32 -12.03
N ARG A 74 9.49 -4.24 -11.24
CA ARG A 74 10.77 -4.89 -11.57
C ARG A 74 10.66 -6.41 -11.60
N LEU A 75 9.91 -7.01 -10.67
CA LEU A 75 9.74 -8.47 -10.60
C LEU A 75 8.75 -8.99 -11.64
N ALA A 76 7.74 -8.20 -12.02
CA ALA A 76 6.76 -8.53 -13.05
C ALA A 76 7.24 -8.20 -14.48
N GLN A 77 8.37 -7.49 -14.63
CA GLN A 77 9.06 -7.27 -15.91
C GLN A 77 10.17 -8.27 -16.17
N LYS A 78 10.61 -9.04 -15.15
CA LYS A 78 11.57 -10.14 -15.38
C LYS A 78 10.89 -11.23 -16.21
N PRO A 79 11.45 -11.59 -17.38
CA PRO A 79 10.89 -12.58 -18.30
C PRO A 79 10.80 -13.96 -17.63
#